data_AF-U1Q496-F1
#
_entry.id   AF-U1Q496-F1
#
_cell.length_a   1.000
_cell.length_b   1.000
_cell.length_c   1.000
_cell.angle_alpha   90.00
_cell.angle_beta   90.00
_cell.angle_gamma   90.00
#
_symmetry.space_group_name_H-M   'P 1'
#
loop_
_entity.id
_entity.type
_entity.pdbx_description
1 polymer ?
#
loop_
_entity_poly.entity_id
_entity_poly.type
_entity_poly.pdbx_seq_one_letter_code
_entity_poly.pdbx_strand_id
1 'polypeptide(L)'
;MPRCRPDGIEGNPEATVAYSRRDYGLWLGASTADMLARSCQEVALPFVVFSLTASTASTGVVQTAGMIAFLRFALFGGVLVDRVDRRRP
;
A
#
# COMPACT_ATOMS: atom_id res chain seq x y z
N MET A 1 35.81 22.42 12.13
CA MET A 1 35.49 21.08 12.70
C MET A 1 35.71 21.16 14.21
N PRO A 2 34.92 20.53 15.11
CA PRO A 2 34.37 19.15 15.01
C PRO A 2 32.94 19.03 15.64
N ARG A 3 32.20 17.90 15.68
CA ARG A 3 32.55 16.50 15.92
C ARG A 3 31.57 15.55 15.21
N CYS A 4 32.12 14.50 14.62
CA CYS A 4 31.44 13.22 14.49
C CYS A 4 31.20 12.67 15.91
N ARG A 5 29.97 12.31 16.24
CA ARG A 5 29.64 11.51 17.43
C ARG A 5 29.25 10.11 16.95
N PRO A 6 30.11 9.09 17.12
CA PRO A 6 29.77 7.70 16.87
C PRO A 6 29.19 7.10 18.16
N ASP A 7 27.87 7.17 18.32
CA ASP A 7 27.23 6.83 19.60
C ASP A 7 26.00 5.96 19.35
N GLY A 8 26.22 4.65 19.35
CA GLY A 8 25.31 3.68 19.95
C GLY A 8 24.00 3.38 19.24
N ILE A 9 23.53 2.15 19.41
CA ILE A 9 22.19 1.67 19.10
C ILE A 9 21.21 2.31 20.11
N GLU A 10 21.17 3.64 20.22
CA GLU A 10 20.17 4.35 21.01
C GLU A 10 18.99 4.63 20.07
N GLY A 11 17.89 3.92 20.31
CA GLY A 11 16.69 4.01 19.47
C GLY A 11 16.28 5.46 19.27
N ASN A 12 16.20 5.87 17.99
CA ASN A 12 15.94 7.24 17.60
C ASN A 12 14.72 7.82 18.35
N PRO A 13 14.91 8.79 19.26
CA PRO A 13 13.81 9.33 20.06
C PRO A 13 12.72 9.98 19.18
N GLU A 14 13.07 10.44 17.98
CA GLU A 14 12.08 10.97 17.02
C GLU A 14 11.12 9.90 16.50
N ALA A 15 11.60 8.65 16.31
CA ALA A 15 10.74 7.54 15.93
C ALA A 15 9.72 7.25 17.03
N THR A 16 10.17 7.21 18.29
CA THR A 16 9.32 6.98 19.47
C THR A 16 8.24 8.07 19.61
N VAL A 17 8.55 9.33 19.32
CA VAL A 17 7.58 10.44 19.33
C VAL A 17 6.60 10.36 18.15
N ALA A 18 7.03 9.87 16.98
CA ALA A 18 6.14 9.63 15.84
C ALA A 18 5.08 8.57 16.15
N TYR A 19 5.47 7.44 16.78
CA TYR A 19 4.54 6.38 17.21
C TYR A 19 3.56 6.83 18.30
N SER A 20 3.90 7.85 19.08
CA SER A 20 3.05 8.37 20.16
C SER A 20 1.87 9.20 19.65
N ARG A 21 1.91 9.70 18.41
CA ARG A 21 0.80 10.49 17.84
C ARG A 21 -0.32 9.60 17.32
N ARG A 22 -1.55 9.87 17.77
CA ARG A 22 -2.78 9.17 17.34
C ARG A 22 -2.94 9.11 15.82
N ASP A 23 -2.61 10.19 15.11
CA ASP A 23 -2.70 10.26 13.64
C ASP A 23 -1.76 9.27 12.96
N TYR A 24 -0.56 9.07 13.51
CA TYR A 24 0.38 8.10 12.99
C TYR A 24 -0.12 6.67 13.21
N GLY A 25 -0.68 6.37 14.39
CA GLY A 25 -1.29 5.07 14.65
C GLY A 25 -2.46 4.75 13.71
N LEU A 26 -3.30 5.75 13.41
CA LEU A 26 -4.39 5.61 12.44
C LEU A 26 -3.87 5.39 11.02
N TRP A 27 -2.89 6.17 10.57
CA TRP A 27 -2.27 6.00 9.27
C TRP A 27 -1.61 4.63 9.11
N LEU A 28 -0.87 4.18 10.13
CA LEU A 28 -0.19 2.89 10.12
C LEU A 28 -1.20 1.75 10.10
N GLY A 29 -2.23 1.81 10.95
CA GLY A 29 -3.29 0.80 11.00
C GLY A 29 -4.05 0.69 9.68
N ALA A 30 -4.49 1.82 9.12
CA ALA A 30 -5.18 1.86 7.83
C ALA A 30 -4.29 1.32 6.71
N SER A 31 -3.07 1.83 6.56
CA SER A 31 -2.15 1.41 5.50
C SER A 31 -1.79 -0.08 5.58
N THR A 32 -1.60 -0.59 6.79
CA THR A 32 -1.29 -2.01 7.02
C THR A 32 -2.50 -2.90 6.71
N ALA A 33 -3.69 -2.51 7.17
CA ALA A 33 -4.92 -3.21 6.87
C ALA A 33 -5.21 -3.23 5.36
N ASP A 34 -5.02 -2.10 4.67
CA ASP A 34 -5.17 -1.97 3.22
C ASP A 34 -4.17 -2.86 2.45
N MET A 35 -2.93 -2.95 2.91
CA MET A 35 -1.94 -3.87 2.34
C MET A 35 -2.34 -5.32 2.54
N LEU A 36 -2.73 -5.70 3.76
CA LEU A 36 -3.16 -7.06 4.08
C LEU A 36 -4.40 -7.47 3.27
N ALA A 37 -5.40 -6.59 3.18
CA ALA A 37 -6.60 -6.83 2.40
C ALA A 37 -6.29 -7.06 0.92
N ARG A 38 -5.41 -6.25 0.32
CA ARG A 38 -4.97 -6.42 -1.07
C ARG A 38 -4.24 -7.75 -1.27
N SER A 39 -3.33 -8.13 -0.38
CA SER A 39 -2.64 -9.42 -0.47
C SER A 39 -3.61 -10.60 -0.39
N CYS A 40 -4.60 -10.55 0.52
CA CYS A 40 -5.64 -11.57 0.58
C CYS A 40 -6.46 -11.62 -0.72
N GLN A 41 -6.82 -10.47 -1.29
CA GLN A 41 -7.58 -10.39 -2.53
C GLN A 41 -6.78 -10.95 -3.72
N GLU A 42 -5.50 -10.64 -3.83
CA GLU A 42 -4.61 -11.13 -4.89
C GLU A 42 -4.52 -12.66 -4.90
N VAL A 43 -4.56 -13.29 -3.73
CA VAL A 43 -4.59 -14.74 -3.60
C VAL A 43 -6.00 -15.28 -3.84
N ALA A 44 -7.03 -14.68 -3.26
CA ALA A 44 -8.40 -15.21 -3.30
C ALA A 44 -9.06 -15.14 -4.68
N LEU A 45 -8.88 -14.03 -5.41
CA LEU A 45 -9.49 -13.81 -6.72
C LEU A 45 -9.23 -14.93 -7.73
N PRO A 46 -7.98 -15.38 -7.96
CA PRO A 46 -7.71 -16.43 -8.93
C PRO A 46 -8.36 -17.77 -8.57
N PHE A 47 -8.45 -18.11 -7.29
CA PHE A 47 -9.17 -19.30 -6.83
C PHE A 47 -10.67 -19.20 -7.04
N VAL A 48 -11.27 -18.02 -6.81
CA VAL A 48 -12.70 -17.78 -7.06
C VAL A 48 -13.01 -17.87 -8.57
N VAL A 49 -12.20 -17.27 -9.43
CA VAL A 49 -12.41 -17.38 -10.88
C VAL A 49 -12.27 -18.82 -11.32
N PHE A 50 -11.22 -19.51 -10.87
CA PHE A 50 -10.99 -20.91 -11.23
C PHE A 50 -12.11 -21.83 -10.74
N SER A 51 -12.65 -21.63 -9.53
CA SER A 51 -13.75 -22.46 -9.02
C SER A 51 -15.04 -22.28 -9.81
N LEU A 52 -15.26 -21.11 -10.41
CA LEU A 52 -16.44 -20.81 -11.24
C LEU A 52 -16.28 -21.27 -12.69
N THR A 53 -15.07 -21.28 -13.24
CA THR A 53 -14.83 -21.55 -14.67
C THR A 53 -14.15 -22.88 -14.95
N ALA A 54 -13.55 -23.51 -13.93
CA ALA A 54 -12.65 -24.66 -14.04
C ALA A 54 -11.50 -24.46 -15.05
N SER A 55 -11.09 -23.21 -15.31
CA SER A 55 -10.13 -22.88 -16.37
C SER A 55 -9.06 -21.90 -15.90
N THR A 56 -7.80 -22.32 -15.92
CA THR A 56 -6.64 -21.48 -15.55
C THR A 56 -6.40 -20.35 -16.56
N ALA A 57 -6.75 -20.56 -17.83
CA ALA A 57 -6.65 -19.52 -18.85
C ALA A 57 -7.62 -18.36 -18.56
N SER A 58 -8.85 -18.66 -18.13
CA SER A 58 -9.83 -17.63 -17.78
C SER A 58 -9.40 -16.80 -16.56
N THR A 59 -8.78 -17.44 -15.56
CA THR A 59 -8.19 -16.76 -14.42
C THR A 59 -7.12 -15.76 -14.85
N GLY A 60 -6.21 -16.17 -15.74
CA GLY A 60 -5.19 -15.29 -16.30
C GLY A 60 -5.79 -14.09 -17.02
N VAL A 61 -6.80 -14.30 -17.87
CA VAL A 61 -7.49 -13.22 -18.59
C VAL A 61 -8.12 -12.21 -17.64
N VAL A 62 -8.82 -12.67 -16.59
CA VAL A 62 -9.42 -11.77 -15.58
C VAL A 62 -8.35 -10.96 -14.86
N GLN A 63 -7.23 -11.60 -14.49
CA GLN A 63 -6.13 -10.91 -13.81
C GLN A 63 -5.48 -9.84 -14.71
N THR A 64 -5.24 -10.17 -15.98
CA THR A 64 -4.70 -9.23 -16.97
C THR A 64 -5.64 -8.06 -17.22
N ALA A 65 -6.96 -8.31 -17.34
CA ALA A 65 -7.95 -7.25 -17.48
C ALA A 65 -7.94 -6.30 -16.27
N GLY A 66 -7.84 -6.85 -15.06
CA GLY A 66 -7.66 -6.07 -13.83
C GLY A 66 -6.40 -5.21 -13.85
N MET A 67 -5.27 -5.74 -14.32
CA MET A 67 -4.01 -4.99 -14.43
C MET A 67 -4.08 -3.86 -15.47
N ILE A 68 -4.74 -4.10 -16.61
CA ILE A 68 -4.97 -3.05 -17.60
C ILE A 68 -5.81 -1.93 -17.01
N ALA A 69 -6.90 -2.26 -16.31
CA ALA A 69 -7.73 -1.27 -15.62
C ALA A 69 -6.91 -0.51 -14.57
N PHE A 70 -6.16 -1.22 -13.72
CA PHE A 70 -5.28 -0.60 -12.73
C PHE A 70 -4.30 0.38 -13.38
N LEU A 71 -3.60 -0.02 -14.44
CA LEU A 71 -2.63 0.84 -15.11
C LEU A 71 -3.29 2.12 -15.63
N ARG A 72 -4.50 2.01 -16.20
CA ARG A 72 -5.26 3.17 -16.66
C ARG A 72 -5.55 4.12 -15.50
N PHE A 73 -6.13 3.62 -14.41
CA PHE A 73 -6.54 4.48 -13.30
C PHE A 73 -5.37 4.95 -12.43
N ALA A 74 -4.31 4.17 -12.27
CA ALA A 74 -3.13 4.56 -11.49
C ALA A 74 -2.43 5.78 -12.11
N LEU A 75 -2.33 5.84 -13.44
CA LEU A 75 -1.76 6.98 -14.15
C LEU A 75 -2.58 8.26 -13.93
N PHE A 76 -3.92 8.18 -14.09
CA PHE A 76 -4.79 9.33 -13.84
C PHE A 76 -4.83 9.71 -12.36
N GLY A 77 -4.86 8.71 -11.47
CA GLY A 77 -4.89 8.88 -10.03
C GLY A 77 -3.64 9.58 -9.51
N GLY A 78 -2.45 9.25 -10.04
CA GLY A 78 -1.21 9.94 -9.70
C GLY A 78 -1.27 11.43 -10.01
N VAL A 79 -1.69 11.79 -11.23
CA VAL A 79 -1.83 13.21 -11.63
C VAL A 79 -2.86 13.93 -10.75
N LEU A 80 -3.95 13.27 -10.38
CA LEU A 80 -4.95 13.85 -9.48
C LEU A 80 -4.38 14.09 -8.08
N VAL A 81 -3.70 13.09 -7.51
CA VAL A 81 -3.07 13.18 -6.18
C VAL A 81 -1.99 14.26 -6.13
N ASP A 82 -1.24 14.45 -7.21
CA ASP A 82 -0.19 15.47 -7.28
C ASP A 82 -0.75 16.91 -7.26
N ARG A 83 -2.04 17.08 -7.58
CA ARG A 83 -2.70 18.39 -7.62
C ARG A 83 -3.47 18.73 -6.33
N VAL A 84 -3.75 17.75 -5.49
CA VAL A 84 -4.51 17.92 -4.24
C VAL A 84 -3.56 18.25 -3.09
N ASP A 85 -3.87 19.30 -2.32
CA ASP A 85 -3.10 19.63 -1.12
C ASP A 85 -3.33 18.58 -0.03
N ARG A 86 -2.29 17.81 0.31
CA ARG A 86 -2.34 16.73 1.32
C ARG A 86 -2.75 17.20 2.72
N ARG A 87 -2.69 18.50 3.00
CA ARG A 87 -3.07 19.08 4.31
C ARG A 87 -4.52 19.58 4.34
N ARG A 88 -5.21 19.56 3.20
CA ARG A 88 -6.60 20.00 3.05
C ARG A 88 -7.36 18.94 2.25
N PRO A 89 -8.09 18.03 2.92
CA PRO A 89 -8.81 16.93 2.26
C PRO A 89 -9.88 17.46 1.30
#